data_AF-A0A945RRG3-F1
#
_entry.id   AF-A0A945RRG3-F1
#
_cell.length_a   1.000
_cell.length_b   1.000
_cell.length_c   1.000
_cell.angle_alpha   90.00
_cell.angle_beta   90.00
_cell.angle_gamma   90.00
#
_symmetry.space_group_name_H-M   'P 1'
#
loop_
_entity.id
_entity.type
_entity.pdbx_description
1 polymer ?
#
loop_
_entity_poly.entity_id
_entity_poly.type
_entity_poly.pdbx_seq_one_letter_code
_entity_poly.pdbx_strand_id
1 'polypeptide(L)'
;MNEDLLNIVKIIRAKMNMIIFALFISTSMIAGWSVVQLFIEQPYLEQTDEMLERVARDDLKLLGIVNDIRYDIIQVQQYLTDISATRGLDGLDDGFEQAALYAKDLKKAVAEAHEIAGTVNLTEMTGLLNDITEKFDPFYDHGMIMANRYIAEGPAGGNKMMPEFDSRAKTLSGSVHNLITLIRENASDDLMETEESIDTLKDNNSTMILLAIFPALLGVLAAVFGIVAVRRICRVLESDSSR
;
A
#
# COMPACT_ATOMS: atom_id res chain seq x y z
N MET A 1 16.35 -71.98 20.02
CA MET A 1 15.75 -71.09 19.00
C MET A 1 16.22 -71.55 17.63
N ASN A 2 15.30 -71.96 16.75
CA ASN A 2 15.62 -72.58 15.45
C ASN A 2 16.30 -71.55 14.52
N GLU A 3 17.32 -71.95 13.75
CA GLU A 3 18.12 -71.05 12.91
C GLU A 3 17.26 -70.28 11.89
N ASP A 4 16.18 -70.92 11.41
CA ASP A 4 15.15 -70.33 10.56
C ASP A 4 14.39 -69.18 11.23
N LEU A 5 14.07 -69.31 12.52
CA LEU A 5 13.36 -68.27 13.28
C LEU A 5 14.23 -67.02 13.43
N LEU A 6 15.53 -67.20 13.66
CA LEU A 6 16.50 -66.12 13.76
C LEU A 6 16.65 -65.38 12.42
N ASN A 7 16.67 -66.13 11.31
CA ASN A 7 16.73 -65.56 9.96
C ASN A 7 15.45 -64.79 9.60
N ILE A 8 14.27 -65.30 9.96
CA ILE A 8 12.99 -64.60 9.76
C ILE A 8 12.97 -63.27 10.54
N VAL A 9 13.40 -63.26 11.80
CA VAL A 9 13.45 -62.03 12.62
C VAL A 9 14.43 -61.00 12.04
N LYS A 10 15.59 -61.42 11.53
CA LYS A 10 16.56 -60.53 10.86
C LYS A 10 15.96 -59.90 9.60
N ILE A 11 15.25 -60.69 8.77
CA ILE A 11 14.58 -60.19 7.56
C ILE A 11 13.48 -59.18 7.91
N ILE A 12 12.68 -59.47 8.94
CA ILE A 12 11.62 -58.55 9.40
C ILE A 12 12.22 -57.22 9.89
N ARG A 13 13.30 -57.25 10.69
CA ARG A 13 13.99 -56.03 11.14
C ARG A 13 14.55 -55.22 9.98
N ALA A 14 15.20 -55.87 9.01
CA ALA A 14 15.75 -55.18 7.85
C ALA A 14 14.66 -54.49 7.01
N LYS A 15 13.53 -55.18 6.75
CA LYS A 15 12.38 -54.59 6.05
C LYS A 15 11.75 -53.44 6.84
N MET A 16 11.61 -53.58 8.16
CA MET A 16 11.07 -52.55 9.04
C MET A 16 11.98 -51.30 9.06
N ASN A 17 13.29 -51.47 9.14
CA ASN A 17 14.25 -50.37 9.07
C ASN A 17 14.22 -49.66 7.72
N MET A 18 14.08 -50.39 6.60
CA MET A 18 13.91 -49.78 5.27
C MET A 18 12.64 -48.93 5.19
N ILE A 19 11.52 -49.40 5.76
CA ILE A 19 10.26 -48.65 5.78
C ILE A 19 10.39 -47.38 6.62
N ILE A 20 10.99 -47.46 7.81
CA ILE A 20 11.24 -46.30 8.68
C ILE A 20 12.14 -45.28 7.98
N PHE A 21 13.21 -45.76 7.32
CA PHE A 21 14.13 -44.90 6.59
C PHE A 21 13.44 -44.20 5.39
N ALA A 22 12.60 -44.92 4.64
CA ALA A 22 11.81 -44.34 3.56
C ALA A 22 10.81 -43.27 4.06
N LEU A 23 10.14 -43.52 5.19
CA LEU A 23 9.25 -42.56 5.84
C LEU A 23 10.00 -41.32 6.37
N PHE A 24 11.21 -41.52 6.89
CA PHE A 24 12.04 -40.41 7.35
C PHE A 24 12.48 -39.52 6.18
N ILE A 25 12.89 -40.12 5.05
CA ILE A 25 13.24 -39.37 3.84
C ILE A 25 12.03 -38.60 3.31
N SER A 26 10.86 -39.23 3.19
CA SER A 26 9.68 -38.57 2.63
C SER A 26 9.21 -37.40 3.50
N THR A 27 9.18 -37.57 4.82
CA THR A 27 8.84 -36.47 5.75
C THR A 27 9.88 -35.36 5.73
N SER A 28 11.17 -35.69 5.64
CA SER A 28 12.26 -34.70 5.51
C SER A 28 12.18 -33.92 4.19
N MET A 29 11.82 -34.58 3.09
CA MET A 29 11.61 -33.92 1.79
C MET A 29 10.43 -32.94 1.84
N ILE A 30 9.32 -33.32 2.46
CA ILE A 30 8.15 -32.43 2.59
C ILE A 30 8.49 -31.24 3.50
N ALA A 31 9.15 -31.47 4.64
CA ALA A 31 9.60 -30.41 5.53
C ALA A 31 10.58 -29.45 4.82
N GLY A 32 11.52 -30.00 4.05
CA GLY A 32 12.43 -29.19 3.23
C GLY A 32 11.71 -28.38 2.16
N TRP A 33 10.71 -28.97 1.50
CA TRP A 33 9.85 -28.27 0.55
C TRP A 33 9.08 -27.12 1.21
N SER A 34 8.52 -27.32 2.40
CA SER A 34 7.86 -26.27 3.17
C SER A 34 8.80 -25.12 3.50
N VAL A 35 10.05 -25.41 3.87
CA VAL A 35 11.05 -24.36 4.13
C VAL A 35 11.38 -23.57 2.86
N VAL A 36 11.54 -24.24 1.71
CA VAL A 36 11.76 -23.56 0.42
C VAL A 36 10.57 -22.67 0.06
N GLN A 37 9.34 -23.14 0.28
CA GLN A 37 8.13 -22.36 0.03
C GLN A 37 8.08 -21.07 0.87
N LEU A 38 8.51 -21.11 2.14
CA LEU A 38 8.63 -19.89 2.96
C LEU A 38 9.58 -18.86 2.35
N PHE A 39 10.68 -19.31 1.73
CA PHE A 39 11.61 -18.41 1.04
C PHE A 39 11.02 -17.82 -0.25
N ILE A 40 10.08 -18.52 -0.90
CA ILE A 40 9.35 -18.02 -2.07
C ILE A 40 8.32 -16.94 -1.66
N GLU A 41 7.81 -16.96 -0.42
CA GLU A 41 6.81 -16.01 0.07
C GLU A 41 7.40 -14.69 0.63
N GLN A 42 8.66 -14.67 1.07
CA GLN A 42 9.31 -13.46 1.61
C GLN A 42 9.21 -12.22 0.69
N PRO A 43 9.46 -12.32 -0.64
CA PRO A 43 9.38 -11.17 -1.52
C PRO A 43 7.97 -10.56 -1.60
N TYR A 44 6.93 -11.40 -1.50
CA TYR A 44 5.55 -10.92 -1.53
C TYR A 44 5.20 -10.11 -0.27
N LEU A 45 5.73 -10.52 0.89
CA LEU A 45 5.54 -9.77 2.15
C LEU A 45 6.28 -8.43 2.11
N GLU A 46 7.53 -8.42 1.66
CA GLU A 46 8.31 -7.18 1.51
C GLU A 46 7.63 -6.21 0.54
N GLN A 47 7.15 -6.71 -0.61
CA GLN A 47 6.41 -5.89 -1.58
C GLN A 47 5.09 -5.34 -1.00
N THR A 48 4.34 -6.16 -0.25
CA THR A 48 3.09 -5.74 0.41
C THR A 48 3.35 -4.64 1.43
N ASP A 49 4.40 -4.76 2.24
CA ASP A 49 4.79 -3.74 3.21
C ASP A 49 5.23 -2.45 2.52
N GLU A 50 6.04 -2.52 1.45
CA GLU A 50 6.46 -1.35 0.68
C GLU A 50 5.26 -0.61 0.05
N MET A 51 4.29 -1.34 -0.52
CA MET A 51 3.06 -0.75 -1.08
C MET A 51 2.20 -0.08 -0.01
N LEU A 52 2.00 -0.75 1.12
CA LEU A 52 1.26 -0.17 2.25
C LEU A 52 1.93 1.09 2.78
N GLU A 53 3.26 1.08 2.88
CA GLU A 53 4.02 2.25 3.30
C GLU A 53 3.93 3.39 2.28
N ARG A 54 3.96 3.10 0.98
CA ARG A 54 3.79 4.11 -0.08
C ARG A 54 2.41 4.77 -0.02
N VAL A 55 1.33 4.00 0.07
CA VAL A 55 -0.02 4.54 0.19
C VAL A 55 -0.17 5.35 1.49
N ALA A 56 0.26 4.78 2.62
CA ALA A 56 0.07 5.41 3.93
C ALA A 56 0.91 6.66 4.14
N ARG A 57 2.13 6.71 3.61
CA ARG A 57 3.05 7.85 3.81
C ARG A 57 3.04 8.83 2.67
N ASP A 58 3.13 8.39 1.43
CA ASP A 58 3.38 9.29 0.30
C ASP A 58 2.06 9.79 -0.28
N ASP A 59 1.13 8.89 -0.64
CA ASP A 59 -0.13 9.30 -1.27
C ASP A 59 -1.04 10.09 -0.33
N LEU A 60 -1.16 9.67 0.93
CA LEU A 60 -1.94 10.42 1.93
C LEU A 60 -1.32 11.78 2.24
N LYS A 61 0.01 11.86 2.38
CA LYS A 61 0.70 13.15 2.61
C LYS A 61 0.49 14.07 1.42
N LEU A 62 0.70 13.56 0.22
CA LEU A 62 0.52 14.31 -1.01
C LEU A 62 -0.91 14.78 -1.20
N LEU A 63 -1.90 13.92 -0.92
CA LEU A 63 -3.31 14.30 -0.95
C LEU A 63 -3.61 15.42 0.05
N GLY A 64 -2.96 15.41 1.23
CA GLY A 64 -2.98 16.53 2.17
C GLY A 64 -2.49 17.83 1.55
N ILE A 65 -1.27 17.82 0.99
CA ILE A 65 -0.65 18.99 0.35
C ILE A 65 -1.51 19.52 -0.80
N VAL A 66 -2.07 18.64 -1.63
CA VAL A 66 -2.92 19.07 -2.76
C VAL A 66 -4.26 19.62 -2.29
N ASN A 67 -4.78 19.16 -1.15
CA ASN A 67 -5.94 19.81 -0.53
C ASN A 67 -5.60 21.19 0.01
N ASP A 68 -4.39 21.40 0.53
CA ASP A 68 -3.91 22.72 0.96
C ASP A 68 -3.78 23.66 -0.26
N ILE A 69 -3.20 23.19 -1.38
CA ILE A 69 -3.19 23.95 -2.65
C ILE A 69 -4.61 24.37 -3.05
N ARG A 70 -5.57 23.44 -3.01
CA ARG A 70 -6.98 23.74 -3.33
C ARG A 70 -7.55 24.79 -2.38
N TYR A 71 -7.26 24.66 -1.09
CA TYR A 71 -7.72 25.58 -0.07
C TYR A 71 -7.16 26.99 -0.30
N ASP A 72 -5.87 27.11 -0.56
CA ASP A 72 -5.21 28.40 -0.80
C ASP A 72 -5.77 29.12 -2.03
N ILE A 73 -6.10 28.39 -3.11
CA ILE A 73 -6.78 28.96 -4.29
C ILE A 73 -8.13 29.55 -3.92
N ILE A 74 -8.93 28.81 -3.13
CA ILE A 74 -10.24 29.25 -2.68
C ILE A 74 -10.11 30.49 -1.81
N GLN A 75 -9.14 30.52 -0.89
CA GLN A 75 -8.91 31.66 -0.02
C GLN A 75 -8.47 32.89 -0.80
N VAL A 76 -7.54 32.76 -1.76
CA VAL A 76 -7.17 33.84 -2.69
C VAL A 76 -8.41 34.39 -3.41
N GLN A 77 -9.24 33.51 -3.96
CA GLN A 77 -10.47 33.92 -4.65
C GLN A 77 -11.40 34.69 -3.71
N GLN A 78 -11.59 34.17 -2.50
CA GLN A 78 -12.49 34.74 -1.51
C GLN A 78 -12.03 36.12 -1.08
N TYR A 79 -10.78 36.30 -0.65
CA TYR A 79 -10.29 37.60 -0.21
C TYR A 79 -10.33 38.66 -1.31
N LEU A 80 -9.96 38.31 -2.55
CA LEU A 80 -10.02 39.27 -3.68
C LEU A 80 -11.46 39.64 -4.05
N THR A 81 -12.42 38.72 -3.86
CA THR A 81 -13.85 38.98 -4.05
C THR A 81 -14.44 39.79 -2.90
N ASP A 82 -14.01 39.55 -1.67
CA ASP A 82 -14.44 40.30 -0.48
C ASP A 82 -13.96 41.76 -0.58
N ILE A 83 -12.71 42.00 -1.00
CA ILE A 83 -12.25 43.36 -1.33
C ILE A 83 -13.07 43.97 -2.46
N SER A 84 -13.43 43.18 -3.47
CA SER A 84 -14.26 43.66 -4.57
C SER A 84 -15.65 44.10 -4.10
N ALA A 85 -16.23 43.37 -3.15
CA ALA A 85 -17.55 43.66 -2.59
C ALA A 85 -17.53 44.84 -1.60
N THR A 86 -16.51 44.90 -0.74
CA THR A 86 -16.37 45.91 0.33
C THR A 86 -15.67 47.18 -0.14
N ARG A 87 -14.91 47.06 -1.23
CA ARG A 87 -14.06 48.11 -1.82
C ARG A 87 -12.99 48.60 -0.85
N GLY A 88 -12.60 47.77 0.12
CA GLY A 88 -11.63 48.12 1.16
C GLY A 88 -12.09 49.24 2.10
N LEU A 89 -13.39 49.54 2.13
CA LEU A 89 -13.94 50.60 2.96
C LEU A 89 -14.08 50.15 4.42
N ASP A 90 -14.19 51.11 5.33
CA ASP A 90 -14.46 50.88 6.75
C ASP A 90 -13.43 49.97 7.47
N GLY A 91 -12.19 49.94 6.97
CA GLY A 91 -11.09 49.14 7.54
C GLY A 91 -11.06 47.68 7.07
N LEU A 92 -11.68 47.38 5.92
CA LEU A 92 -11.70 46.06 5.29
C LEU A 92 -10.65 45.93 4.15
N ASP A 93 -9.48 46.57 4.31
CA ASP A 93 -8.41 46.63 3.32
C ASP A 93 -7.33 45.54 3.48
N ASP A 94 -7.46 44.67 4.48
CA ASP A 94 -6.54 43.57 4.79
C ASP A 94 -6.59 42.41 3.78
N GLY A 95 -7.66 42.32 2.98
CA GLY A 95 -7.85 41.21 2.04
C GLY A 95 -6.70 41.05 1.03
N PHE A 96 -5.99 42.12 0.66
CA PHE A 96 -4.86 42.02 -0.27
C PHE A 96 -3.66 41.35 0.40
N GLU A 97 -3.42 41.65 1.68
CA GLU A 97 -2.39 41.00 2.47
C GLU A 97 -2.72 39.53 2.67
N GLN A 98 -3.98 39.22 3.01
CA GLN A 98 -4.43 37.84 3.16
C GLN A 98 -4.30 37.05 1.86
N ALA A 99 -4.77 37.59 0.73
CA ALA A 99 -4.61 36.95 -0.58
C ALA A 99 -3.13 36.70 -0.92
N ALA A 100 -2.23 37.63 -0.59
CA ALA A 100 -0.79 37.45 -0.80
C ALA A 100 -0.18 36.36 0.08
N LEU A 101 -0.63 36.21 1.32
CA LEU A 101 -0.20 35.13 2.21
C LEU A 101 -0.60 33.76 1.65
N TYR A 102 -1.87 33.57 1.28
CA TYR A 102 -2.34 32.32 0.67
C TYR A 102 -1.67 32.03 -0.68
N ALA A 103 -1.40 33.06 -1.49
CA ALA A 103 -0.65 32.90 -2.72
C ALA A 103 0.80 32.40 -2.49
N LYS A 104 1.43 32.85 -1.39
CA LYS A 104 2.75 32.38 -1.00
C LYS A 104 2.71 30.94 -0.47
N ASP A 105 1.72 30.63 0.36
CA ASP A 105 1.55 29.28 0.93
C ASP A 105 1.25 28.26 -0.17
N LEU A 106 0.45 28.62 -1.17
CA LEU A 106 0.23 27.80 -2.36
C LEU A 106 1.53 27.47 -3.08
N LYS A 107 2.37 28.48 -3.35
CA LYS A 107 3.65 28.27 -4.04
C LYS A 107 4.57 27.34 -3.26
N LYS A 108 4.54 27.44 -1.92
CA LYS A 108 5.28 26.52 -1.05
C LYS A 108 4.71 25.10 -1.11
N ALA A 109 3.39 24.93 -1.05
CA ALA A 109 2.73 23.64 -1.11
C ALA A 109 2.97 22.95 -2.47
N VAL A 110 2.93 23.69 -3.58
CA VAL A 110 3.27 23.18 -4.91
C VAL A 110 4.73 22.73 -4.99
N ALA A 111 5.67 23.48 -4.42
CA ALA A 111 7.07 23.08 -4.36
C ALA A 111 7.27 21.80 -3.54
N GLU A 112 6.63 21.68 -2.38
CA GLU A 112 6.68 20.44 -1.57
C GLU A 112 6.09 19.25 -2.33
N ALA A 113 4.96 19.44 -3.03
CA ALA A 113 4.36 18.40 -3.86
C ALA A 113 5.29 17.95 -5.00
N HIS A 114 6.05 18.87 -5.60
CA HIS A 114 7.05 18.55 -6.63
C HIS A 114 8.21 17.71 -6.08
N GLU A 115 8.68 17.99 -4.86
CA GLU A 115 9.74 17.20 -4.23
C GLU A 115 9.32 15.75 -4.03
N ILE A 116 8.08 15.52 -3.57
CA ILE A 116 7.50 14.18 -3.40
C ILE A 116 7.23 13.52 -4.76
N ALA A 117 6.74 14.27 -5.75
CA ALA A 117 6.51 13.74 -7.09
C ALA A 117 7.80 13.23 -7.77
N GLY A 118 8.91 13.93 -7.53
CA GLY A 118 10.23 13.58 -8.08
C GLY A 118 10.79 12.27 -7.53
N THR A 119 10.46 11.89 -6.29
CA THR A 119 10.94 10.64 -5.68
C THR A 119 10.16 9.41 -6.17
N VAL A 120 8.91 9.60 -6.61
CA VAL A 120 7.99 8.50 -7.00
C VAL A 120 7.91 8.32 -8.53
N ASN A 121 8.69 9.07 -9.31
CA ASN A 121 8.76 9.02 -10.79
C ASN A 121 7.40 9.22 -11.50
N LEU A 122 6.50 10.00 -10.89
CA LEU A 122 5.17 10.29 -11.42
C LEU A 122 5.24 11.47 -12.40
N THR A 123 5.65 11.19 -13.63
CA THR A 123 5.82 12.19 -14.70
C THR A 123 4.52 12.98 -14.95
N GLU A 124 3.37 12.28 -14.93
CA GLU A 124 2.05 12.90 -15.11
C GLU A 124 1.72 13.90 -14.00
N MET A 125 2.05 13.55 -12.76
CA MET A 125 1.83 14.39 -11.60
C MET A 125 2.65 15.67 -11.63
N THR A 126 3.91 15.55 -12.05
CA THR A 126 4.79 16.73 -12.27
C THR A 126 4.19 17.65 -13.34
N GLY A 127 3.62 17.08 -14.41
CA GLY A 127 2.92 17.84 -15.44
C GLY A 127 1.74 18.65 -14.89
N LEU A 128 0.90 18.04 -14.05
CA LEU A 128 -0.25 18.71 -13.44
C LEU A 128 0.15 19.80 -12.43
N LEU A 129 1.21 19.57 -11.64
CA LEU A 129 1.73 20.59 -10.72
C LEU A 129 2.34 21.80 -11.45
N ASN A 130 3.03 21.57 -12.57
CA ASN A 130 3.51 22.65 -13.44
C ASN A 130 2.34 23.45 -14.03
N ASP A 131 1.30 22.75 -14.51
CA ASP A 131 0.11 23.36 -15.06
C ASP A 131 -0.64 24.23 -14.02
N ILE A 132 -0.73 23.78 -12.76
CA ILE A 132 -1.25 24.59 -11.65
C ILE A 132 -0.40 25.85 -11.45
N THR A 133 0.93 25.72 -11.44
CA THR A 133 1.87 26.85 -11.26
C THR A 133 1.69 27.89 -12.38
N GLU A 134 1.67 27.44 -13.63
CA GLU A 134 1.54 28.29 -14.81
C GLU A 134 0.21 29.04 -14.85
N LYS A 135 -0.87 28.41 -14.38
CA LYS A 135 -2.22 29.01 -14.35
C LYS A 135 -2.47 29.90 -13.13
N PHE A 136 -1.74 29.69 -12.03
CA PHE A 136 -1.98 30.41 -10.79
C PHE A 136 -1.62 31.89 -10.88
N ASP A 137 -0.43 32.24 -11.38
CA ASP A 137 0.01 33.64 -11.45
C ASP A 137 -0.96 34.51 -12.29
N PRO A 138 -1.39 34.09 -13.49
CA PRO A 138 -2.40 34.83 -14.26
C PRO A 138 -3.77 34.92 -13.56
N PHE A 139 -4.15 33.94 -12.74
CA PHE A 139 -5.38 33.99 -11.94
C PHE A 139 -5.26 35.05 -10.83
N TYR A 140 -4.16 35.02 -10.08
CA TYR A 140 -3.87 35.95 -8.99
C TYR A 140 -3.79 37.39 -9.49
N ASP A 141 -3.01 37.65 -10.54
CA ASP A 141 -2.82 38.98 -11.11
C ASP A 141 -4.14 39.57 -11.62
N HIS A 142 -4.95 38.75 -12.29
CA HIS A 142 -6.26 39.19 -12.77
C HIS A 142 -7.21 39.53 -11.63
N GLY A 143 -7.21 38.75 -10.55
CA GLY A 143 -7.96 39.04 -9.33
C GLY A 143 -7.52 40.33 -8.64
N MET A 144 -6.20 40.59 -8.59
CA MET A 144 -5.64 41.84 -8.07
C MET A 144 -6.12 43.05 -8.90
N ILE A 145 -6.06 42.97 -10.23
CA ILE A 145 -6.54 44.03 -11.12
C ILE A 145 -8.05 44.23 -10.97
N MET A 146 -8.81 43.14 -10.87
CA MET A 146 -10.26 43.17 -10.65
C MET A 146 -10.60 43.91 -9.35
N ALA A 147 -10.02 43.51 -8.23
CA ALA A 147 -10.27 44.13 -6.93
C ALA A 147 -9.92 45.63 -6.93
N ASN A 148 -8.78 46.00 -7.53
CA ASN A 148 -8.42 47.41 -7.71
C ASN A 148 -9.41 48.19 -8.58
N ARG A 149 -9.99 47.58 -9.62
CA ARG A 149 -11.06 48.20 -10.42
C ARG A 149 -12.34 48.38 -9.61
N TYR A 150 -12.70 47.44 -8.72
CA TYR A 150 -13.83 47.65 -7.82
C TYR A 150 -13.61 48.82 -6.86
N ILE A 151 -12.38 48.99 -6.35
CA ILE A 151 -12.03 50.15 -5.54
C ILE A 151 -12.18 51.45 -6.34
N ALA A 152 -11.55 51.54 -7.51
CA ALA A 152 -11.48 52.77 -8.30
C ALA A 152 -12.79 53.14 -9.03
N GLU A 153 -13.44 52.16 -9.65
CA GLU A 153 -14.56 52.37 -10.59
C GLU A 153 -15.88 51.76 -10.08
N GLY A 154 -15.82 50.97 -9.02
CA GLY A 154 -16.98 50.27 -8.48
C GLY A 154 -17.46 49.14 -9.37
N PRO A 155 -18.70 48.69 -9.15
CA PRO A 155 -19.27 47.59 -9.92
C PRO A 155 -19.22 47.82 -11.44
N ALA A 156 -19.35 49.06 -11.91
CA ALA A 156 -19.30 49.37 -13.34
C ALA A 156 -17.94 49.03 -14.01
N GLY A 157 -16.84 49.12 -13.26
CA GLY A 157 -15.51 48.72 -13.72
C GLY A 157 -15.16 47.28 -13.36
N GLY A 158 -15.39 46.90 -12.10
CA GLY A 158 -15.07 45.58 -11.56
C GLY A 158 -15.85 44.44 -12.21
N ASN A 159 -17.16 44.61 -12.45
CA ASN A 159 -17.99 43.54 -13.04
C ASN A 159 -17.53 43.15 -14.45
N LYS A 160 -16.80 44.00 -15.16
CA LYS A 160 -16.25 43.68 -16.49
C LYS A 160 -15.13 42.64 -16.41
N MET A 161 -14.44 42.54 -15.28
CA MET A 161 -13.31 41.64 -15.06
C MET A 161 -13.74 40.31 -14.43
N MET A 162 -14.85 40.31 -13.69
CA MET A 162 -15.35 39.15 -12.93
C MET A 162 -15.51 37.88 -13.79
N PRO A 163 -16.10 37.90 -14.99
CA PRO A 163 -16.28 36.67 -15.78
C PRO A 163 -14.97 35.97 -16.13
N GLU A 164 -13.92 36.74 -16.42
CA GLU A 164 -12.61 36.18 -16.71
C GLU A 164 -11.91 35.69 -15.43
N PHE A 165 -12.10 36.36 -14.30
CA PHE A 165 -11.61 35.89 -13.01
C PHE A 165 -12.22 34.52 -12.64
N ASP A 166 -13.55 34.41 -12.73
CA ASP A 166 -14.28 33.16 -12.49
C ASP A 166 -13.84 32.03 -13.42
N SER A 167 -13.61 32.34 -14.71
CA SER A 167 -13.13 31.37 -15.69
C SER A 167 -11.71 30.87 -15.36
N ARG A 168 -10.83 31.75 -14.89
CA ARG A 168 -9.46 31.39 -14.47
C ARG A 168 -9.50 30.54 -13.21
N ALA A 169 -10.29 30.92 -12.20
CA ALA A 169 -10.51 30.15 -10.98
C ALA A 169 -11.03 28.74 -11.28
N LYS A 170 -12.02 28.61 -12.19
CA LYS A 170 -12.58 27.32 -12.60
C LYS A 170 -11.55 26.44 -13.32
N THR A 171 -10.77 27.02 -14.24
CA THR A 171 -9.71 26.29 -14.96
C THR A 171 -8.65 25.77 -13.99
N LEU A 172 -8.22 26.61 -13.04
CA LEU A 172 -7.25 26.23 -12.03
C LEU A 172 -7.80 25.14 -11.10
N SER A 173 -9.04 25.29 -10.62
CA SER A 173 -9.72 24.29 -9.80
C SER A 173 -9.86 22.94 -10.50
N GLY A 174 -10.12 22.94 -11.81
CA GLY A 174 -10.14 21.72 -12.63
C GLY A 174 -8.78 21.03 -12.69
N SER A 175 -7.70 21.81 -12.76
CA SER A 175 -6.32 21.28 -12.80
C SER A 175 -5.97 20.61 -11.47
N VAL A 176 -6.34 21.23 -10.34
CA VAL A 176 -6.21 20.63 -9.00
C VAL A 176 -7.10 19.40 -8.83
N HIS A 177 -8.33 19.41 -9.36
CA HIS A 177 -9.20 18.24 -9.32
C HIS A 177 -8.59 17.05 -10.04
N ASN A 178 -8.03 17.25 -11.24
CA ASN A 178 -7.36 16.19 -11.98
C ASN A 178 -6.18 15.61 -11.19
N LEU A 179 -5.40 16.46 -10.52
CA LEU A 179 -4.31 16.03 -9.66
C LEU A 179 -4.79 15.17 -8.47
N ILE A 180 -5.87 15.58 -7.79
CA ILE A 180 -6.49 14.78 -6.72
C ILE A 180 -6.99 13.43 -7.24
N THR A 181 -7.60 13.41 -8.42
CA THR A 181 -8.08 12.17 -9.05
C THR A 181 -6.92 11.24 -9.35
N LEU A 182 -5.85 11.73 -9.96
CA LEU A 182 -4.66 10.93 -10.26
C LEU A 182 -4.05 10.30 -9.00
N ILE A 183 -3.93 11.07 -7.91
CA ILE A 183 -3.41 10.55 -6.64
C ILE A 183 -4.31 9.44 -6.08
N ARG A 184 -5.63 9.60 -6.18
CA ARG A 184 -6.59 8.60 -5.69
C ARG A 184 -6.58 7.34 -6.55
N GLU A 185 -6.44 7.48 -7.86
CA GLU A 185 -6.33 6.34 -8.78
C GLU A 185 -5.06 5.54 -8.49
N ASN A 186 -3.90 6.20 -8.36
CA ASN A 186 -2.66 5.54 -7.97
C ASN A 186 -2.76 4.83 -6.61
N ALA A 187 -3.32 5.50 -5.60
CA ALA A 187 -3.50 4.90 -4.28
C ALA A 187 -4.47 3.70 -4.33
N SER A 188 -5.51 3.76 -5.18
CA SER A 188 -6.45 2.65 -5.37
C SER A 188 -5.79 1.46 -6.08
N ASP A 189 -4.98 1.73 -7.10
CA ASP A 189 -4.26 0.70 -7.84
C ASP A 189 -3.25 -0.02 -6.93
N ASP A 190 -2.48 0.73 -6.15
CA ASP A 190 -1.53 0.19 -5.16
C ASP A 190 -2.26 -0.66 -4.10
N LEU A 191 -3.44 -0.24 -3.64
CA LEU A 191 -4.26 -1.01 -2.69
C LEU A 191 -4.84 -2.29 -3.31
N MET A 192 -5.23 -2.26 -4.57
CA MET A 192 -5.72 -3.45 -5.28
C MET A 192 -4.59 -4.47 -5.49
N GLU A 193 -3.39 -4.02 -5.86
CA GLU A 193 -2.21 -4.88 -5.98
C GLU A 193 -1.79 -5.49 -4.62
N THR A 194 -1.92 -4.70 -3.55
CA THR A 194 -1.73 -5.16 -2.17
C THR A 194 -2.75 -6.24 -1.80
N GLU A 195 -4.03 -6.06 -2.13
CA GLU A 195 -5.09 -7.05 -1.85
C GLU A 195 -4.85 -8.37 -2.61
N GLU A 196 -4.46 -8.30 -3.89
CA GLU A 196 -4.11 -9.48 -4.70
C GLU A 196 -2.88 -10.22 -4.13
N SER A 197 -1.87 -9.48 -3.68
CA SER A 197 -0.68 -10.04 -3.04
C SER A 197 -1.04 -10.75 -1.72
N ILE A 198 -1.90 -10.13 -0.90
CA ILE A 198 -2.40 -10.70 0.35
C ILE A 198 -3.21 -11.97 0.10
N ASP A 199 -4.09 -11.99 -0.91
CA ASP A 199 -4.90 -13.16 -1.22
C ASP A 199 -4.05 -14.32 -1.76
N THR A 200 -3.06 -14.03 -2.59
CA THR A 200 -2.06 -15.01 -3.02
C THR A 200 -1.30 -15.60 -1.83
N LEU A 201 -0.92 -14.76 -0.86
CA LEU A 201 -0.28 -15.21 0.38
C LEU A 201 -1.21 -16.09 1.22
N LYS A 202 -2.50 -15.75 1.35
CA LYS A 202 -3.48 -16.58 2.08
C LYS A 202 -3.67 -17.95 1.44
N ASP A 203 -3.77 -18.00 0.12
CA ASP A 203 -3.95 -19.24 -0.64
C ASP A 203 -2.72 -20.14 -0.53
N ASN A 204 -1.53 -19.56 -0.68
CA ASN A 204 -0.27 -20.26 -0.49
C ASN A 204 -0.13 -20.78 0.95
N ASN A 205 -0.39 -19.94 1.96
CA ASN A 205 -0.31 -20.33 3.36
C ASN A 205 -1.32 -21.44 3.73
N SER A 206 -2.54 -21.40 3.19
CA SER A 206 -3.54 -22.47 3.39
C SER A 206 -3.06 -23.80 2.82
N THR A 207 -2.44 -23.76 1.64
CA THR A 207 -1.80 -24.94 1.02
C THR A 207 -0.62 -25.44 1.85
N MET A 208 0.18 -24.53 2.40
CA MET A 208 1.31 -24.86 3.28
C MET A 208 0.87 -25.56 4.56
N ILE A 209 -0.17 -25.05 5.24
CA ILE A 209 -0.71 -25.67 6.46
C ILE A 209 -1.14 -27.11 6.17
N LEU A 210 -1.83 -27.34 5.05
CA LEU A 210 -2.29 -28.67 4.66
C LEU A 210 -1.12 -29.61 4.35
N LEU A 211 -0.10 -29.12 3.64
CA LEU A 211 1.13 -29.86 3.35
C LEU A 211 2.01 -30.12 4.59
N ALA A 212 1.91 -29.29 5.64
CA ALA A 212 2.63 -29.48 6.89
C ALA A 212 1.95 -30.49 7.84
N ILE A 213 0.61 -30.49 7.89
CA ILE A 213 -0.16 -31.40 8.77
C ILE A 213 -0.03 -32.86 8.32
N PHE A 214 -0.09 -33.13 7.01
CA PHE A 214 -0.04 -34.49 6.46
C PHE A 214 1.23 -35.31 6.85
N PRO A 215 2.46 -34.81 6.64
CA PRO A 215 3.67 -35.50 7.05
C PRO A 215 3.81 -35.58 8.57
N ALA A 216 3.34 -34.57 9.32
CA ALA A 216 3.34 -34.62 10.78
C ALA A 216 2.47 -35.78 11.31
N LEU A 217 1.25 -35.95 10.76
CA LEU A 217 0.37 -37.05 11.08
C LEU A 217 0.96 -38.41 10.68
N LEU A 218 1.55 -38.51 9.49
CA LEU A 218 2.24 -39.73 9.06
C LEU A 218 3.41 -40.09 9.96
N GLY A 219 4.20 -39.10 10.39
CA GLY A 219 5.31 -39.27 11.33
C GLY A 219 4.82 -39.82 12.68
N VAL A 220 3.73 -39.27 13.22
CA VAL A 220 3.11 -39.75 14.46
C VAL A 220 2.59 -41.19 14.29
N LEU A 221 1.88 -41.48 13.19
CA LEU A 221 1.38 -42.83 12.91
C LEU A 221 2.51 -43.85 12.78
N ALA A 222 3.59 -43.49 12.09
CA ALA A 222 4.78 -44.33 11.94
C ALA A 222 5.45 -44.62 13.30
N ALA A 223 5.58 -43.61 14.15
CA ALA A 223 6.13 -43.76 15.50
C ALA A 223 5.27 -44.68 16.37
N VAL A 224 3.94 -44.48 16.36
CA VAL A 224 2.99 -45.34 17.10
C VAL A 224 3.06 -46.78 16.61
N PHE A 225 3.04 -47.00 15.29
CA PHE A 225 3.15 -48.33 14.71
C PHE A 225 4.47 -49.02 15.07
N GLY A 226 5.59 -48.29 15.01
CA GLY A 226 6.91 -48.78 15.44
C GLY A 226 6.91 -49.23 16.90
N ILE A 227 6.37 -48.42 17.81
CA ILE A 227 6.25 -48.75 19.24
C ILE A 227 5.40 -50.02 19.44
N VAL A 228 4.26 -50.12 18.77
CA VAL A 228 3.36 -51.29 18.88
C VAL A 228 4.01 -52.55 18.34
N ALA A 229 4.70 -52.47 17.20
CA ALA A 229 5.41 -53.59 16.58
C ALA A 229 6.52 -54.13 17.50
N VAL A 230 7.35 -53.24 18.05
CA VAL A 230 8.41 -53.62 19.02
C VAL A 230 7.79 -54.29 20.25
N ARG A 231 6.74 -53.70 20.83
CA ARG A 231 6.06 -54.27 22.02
C ARG A 231 5.44 -55.64 21.76
N ARG A 232 4.93 -55.92 20.55
CA ARG A 232 4.40 -57.25 20.19
C ARG A 232 5.52 -58.28 20.05
N ILE A 233 6.62 -57.91 19.39
CA ILE A 233 7.77 -58.81 19.20
C ILE A 233 8.40 -59.17 20.55
N CYS A 234 8.61 -58.20 21.45
CA CYS A 234 9.13 -58.47 22.80
C CYS A 234 8.24 -59.45 23.58
N ARG A 235 6.91 -59.27 23.56
CA ARG A 235 5.97 -60.18 24.23
C ARG A 235 6.00 -61.61 23.70
N VAL A 236 6.10 -61.78 22.38
CA VAL A 236 6.19 -63.12 21.77
C VAL A 236 7.48 -63.83 22.19
N LEU A 237 8.61 -63.12 22.16
CA LEU A 237 9.91 -63.65 22.58
C LEU A 237 9.94 -64.02 24.08
N GLU A 238 9.31 -63.22 24.94
CA GLU A 238 9.15 -63.56 26.36
C GLU A 238 8.33 -64.85 26.53
N SER A 239 7.20 -64.99 25.82
CA SER A 239 6.34 -66.19 25.94
C SER A 239 7.01 -67.48 25.48
N ASP A 240 7.87 -67.41 24.46
CA ASP A 240 8.62 -68.56 23.94
C ASP A 240 9.84 -68.92 24.81
N SER A 241 10.38 -67.96 25.58
CA SER A 241 11.48 -68.21 26.54
C SER A 241 11.02 -68.85 27.85
N SER A 242 9.72 -68.78 28.13
CA SER A 242 9.07 -69.35 29.32
C SER A 242 8.48 -70.75 29.11
N ARG A 243 8.74 -71.38 27.96
CA ARG A 243 8.41 -72.78 27.63
C ARG A 243 9.69 -73.58 27.43
#